data_AF-A0A942F339-F1
#
_entry.id   AF-A0A942F339-F1
#
_cell.length_a   1.000
_cell.length_b   1.000
_cell.length_c   1.000
_cell.angle_alpha   90.00
_cell.angle_beta   90.00
_cell.angle_gamma   90.00
#
_symmetry.space_group_name_H-M   'P 1'
#
loop_
_entity.id
_entity.type
_entity.pdbx_description
1 polymer ?
#
loop_
_entity_poly.entity_id
_entity_poly.type
_entity_poly.pdbx_seq_one_letter_code
_entity_poly.pdbx_strand_id
1 'polypeptide(L)' 'AGNIKSLFKVYEKAIWCWRRMLSSRSSKSYITWDKFHKIKALFPLLRPKLAIPYEKLKVYAML' A
#
# COMPACT_ATOMS: atom_id res chain seq x y z
N ALA A 1 -22.62 -4.07 -7.32
CA ALA A 1 -21.37 -3.31 -7.09
C ALA A 1 -20.24 -4.31 -6.86
N GLY A 2 -19.30 -4.42 -7.81
CA GLY A 2 -18.33 -5.52 -7.90
C GLY A 2 -17.19 -5.52 -6.87
N ASN A 3 -16.24 -6.44 -7.07
CA ASN A 3 -15.12 -6.79 -6.18
C ASN A 3 -14.15 -5.64 -5.79
N ILE A 4 -14.38 -4.41 -6.27
CA ILE A 4 -13.57 -3.23 -5.94
C ILE A 4 -13.51 -2.95 -4.44
N LYS A 5 -14.64 -3.13 -3.73
CA LYS A 5 -14.71 -2.92 -2.28
C LYS A 5 -13.76 -3.87 -1.54
N SER A 6 -13.69 -5.12 -1.98
CA SER A 6 -12.77 -6.14 -1.44
C SER A 6 -11.32 -5.80 -1.75
N LEU A 7 -11.02 -5.31 -2.96
CA LEU A 7 -9.68 -4.86 -3.33
C LEU A 7 -9.20 -3.69 -2.46
N PHE A 8 -10.07 -2.70 -2.19
CA PHE A 8 -9.74 -1.61 -1.27
C PHE A 8 -9.51 -2.10 0.16
N LYS A 9 -10.28 -3.07 0.65
CA LYS A 9 -10.03 -3.69 1.98
C LYS A 9 -8.62 -4.30 2.07
N VAL A 10 -8.19 -5.01 1.02
CA VAL A 10 -6.84 -5.59 0.95
C VAL A 10 -5.78 -4.48 0.94
N TYR A 11 -5.98 -3.43 0.15
CA TYR A 11 -5.07 -2.29 0.09
C TYR A 11 -4.92 -1.57 1.45
N GLU A 12 -6.03 -1.30 2.14
CA GLU A 12 -5.98 -0.71 3.49
C GLU A 12 -5.29 -1.65 4.50
N LYS A 13 -5.50 -2.97 4.38
CA LYS A 13 -4.79 -3.94 5.23
C LYS A 13 -3.29 -3.97 4.94
N ALA A 14 -2.89 -3.85 3.68
CA ALA A 14 -1.48 -3.74 3.28
C ALA A 14 -0.84 -2.48 3.87
N ILE A 15 -1.51 -1.33 3.78
CA ILE A 15 -1.08 -0.08 4.44
C ILE A 15 -0.89 -0.28 5.94
N TRP A 16 -1.86 -0.90 6.61
CA TRP A 16 -1.79 -1.15 8.04
C TRP A 16 -0.62 -2.07 8.42
N CYS A 17 -0.44 -3.17 7.70
CA CYS A 17 0.68 -4.09 7.89
C CYS A 17 2.01 -3.37 7.67
N TRP A 18 2.10 -2.55 6.63
CA TRP A 18 3.31 -1.78 6.33
C TRP A 18 3.67 -0.83 7.47
N ARG A 19 2.72 -0.02 7.96
CA ARG A 19 2.96 0.84 9.13
C ARG A 19 3.39 0.03 10.35
N ARG A 20 2.74 -1.10 10.63
CA ARG A 20 3.09 -1.98 11.75
C ARG A 20 4.51 -2.51 11.63
N MET A 21 4.92 -2.98 10.45
CA MET A 21 6.27 -3.48 10.18
C MET A 21 7.32 -2.38 10.35
N LEU A 22 7.05 -1.17 9.85
CA LEU A 22 7.96 -0.04 10.02
C LEU A 22 8.09 0.35 11.50
N SER A 23 6.97 0.38 12.24
CA SER A 23 7.00 0.62 13.68
C SER A 23 7.78 -0.44 14.45
N SER A 24 7.66 -1.72 14.10
CA SER A 24 8.38 -2.79 14.81
C SER A 24 9.87 -2.84 14.49
N ARG A 25 10.28 -2.34 13.31
CA ARG A 25 11.69 -2.32 12.88
C ARG A 25 12.42 -1.03 13.21
N SER A 26 11.70 -0.01 13.66
CA SER A 26 12.28 1.28 14.03
C SER A 26 12.86 1.21 15.44
N SER A 27 14.20 1.22 15.54
CA SER A 27 14.91 1.25 16.83
C SER A 27 14.73 2.56 17.60
N LYS A 28 14.43 3.67 16.91
CA LYS A 28 14.40 5.02 17.51
C LYS A 28 13.03 5.50 17.96
N SER A 29 11.92 5.02 17.39
CA SER A 29 10.56 5.43 17.79
C SER A 29 9.46 4.68 17.04
N TYR A 30 8.25 4.67 17.61
CA TYR A 30 7.03 4.24 16.92
C TYR A 30 6.69 5.18 15.75
N ILE A 31 6.32 4.60 14.60
CA ILE A 31 5.91 5.37 13.41
C ILE A 31 4.45 5.80 13.59
N THR A 32 4.23 7.10 13.85
CA THR A 32 2.90 7.72 13.85
C THR A 32 2.30 7.73 12.44
N TRP A 33 0.99 7.90 12.35
CA TRP A 33 0.30 8.01 11.06
C TRP A 33 0.83 9.19 10.21
N ASP A 34 1.14 10.34 10.81
CA ASP A 34 1.73 11.48 10.09
C ASP A 34 3.07 11.13 9.42
N LYS A 35 4.00 10.53 10.18
CA LYS A 35 5.29 10.09 9.64
C LYS A 35 5.10 9.04 8.54
N PHE A 36 4.17 8.10 8.76
CA PHE A 36 3.82 7.10 7.76
C PHE A 36 3.25 7.74 6.48
N HIS A 37 2.40 8.76 6.58
CA HIS A 37 1.86 9.46 5.41
C HIS A 37 2.96 10.13 4.58
N LYS A 38 3.99 10.69 5.23
CA LYS A 38 5.19 11.21 4.55
C LYS A 38 5.94 10.11 3.81
N ILE A 39 6.15 8.95 4.44
CA ILE A 39 6.80 7.80 3.80
C ILE A 39 5.97 7.27 2.61
N LYS A 40 4.65 7.14 2.79
CA LYS A 40 3.73 6.71 1.74
C LYS A 40 3.69 7.69 0.56
N ALA A 41 3.90 8.99 0.80
CA ALA A 41 3.99 9.98 -0.27
C ALA A 41 5.28 9.79 -1.10
N LEU A 42 6.39 9.42 -0.45
CA LEU A 42 7.65 9.11 -1.14
C LEU A 42 7.61 7.76 -1.87
N PHE A 43 6.96 6.75 -1.27
CA PHE A 43 6.86 5.39 -1.80
C PHE A 43 5.38 4.98 -1.90
N PRO A 44 4.64 5.48 -2.89
CA PRO A 44 3.21 5.20 -3.00
C PRO A 44 2.96 3.74 -3.37
N LEU A 45 2.22 3.03 -2.50
CA LEU A 45 1.65 1.74 -2.85
C LEU A 45 0.67 1.90 -4.02
N LEU A 46 0.72 0.93 -4.94
CA LEU A 46 -0.16 0.92 -6.10
C LEU A 46 -1.63 0.89 -5.66
N ARG A 47 -2.43 1.82 -6.18
CA ARG A 47 -3.87 1.84 -5.91
C ARG A 47 -4.56 0.67 -6.62
N PRO A 48 -5.56 0.03 -5.98
CA PRO A 48 -6.29 -1.05 -6.61
C PRO A 48 -7.01 -0.60 -7.89
N LYS A 49 -6.97 -1.46 -8.90
CA LYS A 49 -7.67 -1.27 -10.17
C LYS A 49 -8.50 -2.51 -10.46
N LEU A 50 -9.71 -2.30 -10.98
CA LEU A 50 -10.63 -3.39 -11.34
C LEU A 50 -10.19 -4.12 -12.61
N ALA A 51 -9.61 -3.38 -13.55
CA ALA A 51 -9.14 -3.91 -14.81
C ALA A 51 -7.78 -3.28 -15.12
N ILE A 52 -6.86 -4.11 -15.60
CA ILE A 52 -5.56 -3.71 -16.10
C ILE A 52 -5.48 -4.24 -17.53
N PRO A 53 -5.33 -3.39 -18.55
CA PRO A 53 -5.11 -3.85 -19.91
C PRO A 53 -3.84 -4.70 -19.98
N TYR A 54 -3.86 -5.78 -20.76
CA TYR A 54 -2.76 -6.74 -20.85
C TYR A 54 -1.42 -6.06 -21.18
N GLU A 55 -1.44 -5.10 -22.11
CA GLU A 55 -0.27 -4.31 -22.51
C GLU A 55 0.40 -3.57 -21.34
N LYS A 56 -0.39 -3.19 -20.33
CA LYS A 56 0.09 -2.46 -19.15
C LYS A 56 0.44 -3.39 -17.99
N LEU A 57 0.14 -4.69 -18.08
CA LEU A 57 0.36 -5.66 -17.00
C LEU A 57 1.82 -5.67 -16.53
N LYS A 58 2.76 -5.63 -17.47
CA LYS A 58 4.21 -5.64 -17.19
C LYS A 58 4.66 -4.47 -16.31
N VAL A 59 4.00 -3.32 -16.41
CA VAL A 59 4.33 -2.11 -15.62
C VAL A 59 3.86 -2.25 -14.16
N TYR A 60 2.89 -3.12 -13.88
CA TYR A 60 2.37 -3.34 -12.52
C TYR A 60 3.06 -4.50 -11.79
N ALA A 61 3.86 -5.30 -12.48
CA ALA A 61 4.70 -6.32 -11.86
C ALA A 61 5.90 -5.63 -11.18
N MET A 62 5.77 -5.39 -9.88
CA MET A 62 6.85 -4.86 -9.03
C MET A 62 7.41 -6.03 -8.20
N LEU A 63 8.74 -6.16 -8.17
CA LEU A 63 9.49 -7.16 -7.38
C LEU A 63 9.71 -6.68 -5.95
#